data_AF-A0A7J7L1E6-F1
#
_entry.id   AF-A0A7J7L1E6-F1
#
_cell.length_a   1.000
_cell.length_b   1.000
_cell.length_c   1.000
_cell.angle_alpha   90.00
_cell.angle_beta   90.00
_cell.angle_gamma   90.00
#
_symmetry.space_group_name_H-M   'P 1'
#
loop_
_entity.id
_entity.type
_entity.pdbx_description
1 polymer ?
#
loop_
_entity_poly.entity_id
_entity_poly.type
_entity_poly.pdbx_seq_one_letter_code
_entity_poly.pdbx_strand_id
1 'polypeptide(L)'
;MARNVNMERALSICDMQGHIWEPGGSNFSLPGVPKVILGTGYPDLWPSLTCREPLDITKEFSFDVISGILSDMRKIFPFELFHLGGDEVNTDCWNSTLHVKQWLQERNMTTKDAYQYFVLRGQEIAISKSWTPVNWEETFNAFKSNLNPRTVVHNWLGGGVCPQAVAKGFRCIFSNQGVWYLDHLDVPWEDVYKADTSDVQQTIWPRAAAAAERLWSQRDATSTGNVSHNVLHRLEYFRCLLNRRGVPAAPVSNFYARRPPIGPGSCYEQ
;
A
#
# COMPACT_ATOMS: atom_id res chain seq x y z
N MET A 1 4.49 4.76 35.86
CA MET A 1 3.09 4.45 35.49
C MET A 1 3.09 3.96 34.05
N ALA A 2 3.14 2.64 33.84
CA ALA A 2 2.92 2.06 32.52
C ALA A 2 1.41 2.12 32.24
N ARG A 3 1.00 2.87 31.22
CA ARG A 3 -0.40 2.83 30.76
C ARG A 3 -0.60 1.49 30.05
N ASN A 4 -1.63 0.75 30.46
CA ASN A 4 -2.11 -0.41 29.71
C ASN A 4 -2.39 0.03 28.27
N VAL A 5 -1.66 -0.53 27.31
CA VAL A 5 -1.97 -0.42 25.90
C VAL A 5 -3.16 -1.35 25.66
N ASN A 6 -4.38 -0.82 25.70
CA ASN A 6 -5.53 -1.53 25.18
C ASN A 6 -5.39 -1.57 23.65
N MET A 7 -5.23 -2.77 23.10
CA MET A 7 -5.17 -2.96 21.65
C MET A 7 -6.58 -2.81 21.09
N GLU A 8 -6.95 -1.60 20.68
CA GLU A 8 -8.31 -1.28 20.21
C GLU A 8 -8.59 -1.80 18.79
N ARG A 9 -7.55 -2.14 18.02
CA ARG A 9 -7.63 -2.67 16.65
C ARG A 9 -6.48 -3.63 16.38
N ALA A 10 -6.73 -4.76 15.71
CA ALA A 10 -5.70 -5.63 15.16
C ALA A 10 -5.93 -5.85 13.66
N LEU A 11 -4.84 -5.89 12.91
CA LEU A 11 -4.83 -6.30 11.52
C LEU A 11 -4.20 -7.69 11.46
N SER A 12 -4.96 -8.69 11.02
CA SER A 12 -4.40 -10.02 10.77
C SER A 12 -3.82 -10.05 9.37
N ILE A 13 -2.58 -10.52 9.23
CA ILE A 13 -1.91 -10.68 7.94
C ILE A 13 -1.76 -12.18 7.65
N CYS A 14 -2.33 -12.60 6.52
CA CYS A 14 -2.08 -13.89 5.92
C CYS A 14 -1.77 -13.61 4.45
N ASP A 15 -0.49 -13.61 4.09
CA ASP A 15 -0.16 -13.63 2.67
C ASP A 15 -0.52 -15.00 2.09
N MET A 16 -1.33 -14.97 1.05
CA MET A 16 -1.96 -16.16 0.48
C MET A 16 -1.27 -16.61 -0.80
N GLN A 17 -0.19 -15.96 -1.25
CA GLN A 17 0.39 -16.27 -2.56
C GLN A 17 1.92 -16.30 -2.63
N GLY A 18 2.62 -15.21 -2.29
CA GLY A 18 4.08 -15.13 -2.44
C GLY A 18 4.83 -15.81 -1.29
N HIS A 19 4.45 -15.56 -0.04
CA HIS A 19 5.27 -15.95 1.12
C HIS A 19 4.75 -17.17 1.89
N ILE A 20 4.15 -18.13 1.19
CA ILE A 20 3.57 -19.32 1.83
C ILE A 20 4.64 -20.36 2.17
N TRP A 21 5.75 -20.40 1.42
CA TRP A 21 6.81 -21.40 1.62
C TRP A 21 8.22 -20.81 1.47
N GLU A 22 8.92 -20.61 2.59
CA GLU A 22 10.37 -20.31 2.58
C GLU A 22 11.15 -21.35 3.42
N PRO A 23 12.23 -21.94 2.86
CA PRO A 23 13.17 -22.74 3.63
C PRO A 23 14.19 -21.82 4.33
N GLY A 24 13.81 -21.33 5.52
CA GLY A 24 14.70 -20.64 6.45
C GLY A 24 14.76 -19.12 6.26
N GLY A 25 14.16 -18.38 7.19
CA GLY A 25 14.22 -16.92 7.20
C GLY A 25 12.97 -16.30 7.79
N SER A 26 13.13 -15.18 8.47
CA SER A 26 12.13 -14.49 9.28
C SER A 26 11.10 -13.75 8.43
N ASN A 27 9.83 -14.16 8.48
CA ASN A 27 8.67 -13.25 8.50
C ASN A 27 7.34 -13.98 8.79
N PHE A 28 6.41 -13.21 9.33
CA PHE A 28 5.22 -13.56 10.13
C PHE A 28 4.28 -14.63 9.51
N SER A 29 3.77 -15.56 10.33
CA SER A 29 2.77 -16.59 9.96
C SER A 29 1.57 -16.59 10.90
N LEU A 30 0.45 -17.13 10.42
CA LEU A 30 -0.76 -17.49 11.17
C LEU A 30 -0.41 -17.95 12.60
N PRO A 31 -0.92 -17.29 13.66
CA PRO A 31 -0.72 -17.79 15.01
C PRO A 31 -1.37 -19.18 15.13
N GLY A 32 -0.55 -20.22 15.28
CA GLY A 32 -1.00 -21.59 15.54
C GLY A 32 -0.98 -22.57 14.36
N VAL A 33 -0.59 -22.17 13.15
CA VAL A 33 -0.41 -23.10 12.02
C VAL A 33 1.07 -23.17 11.63
N PRO A 34 1.82 -24.20 12.06
CA PRO A 34 3.19 -24.42 11.61
C PRO A 34 3.27 -24.47 10.08
N LYS A 35 4.11 -23.62 9.47
CA LYS A 35 4.31 -23.45 8.01
C LYS A 35 4.62 -24.77 7.26
N VAL A 36 5.15 -25.77 7.97
CA VAL A 36 5.41 -27.14 7.47
C VAL A 36 4.11 -27.95 7.26
N ILE A 37 3.02 -27.61 7.95
CA ILE A 37 1.76 -28.39 7.93
C ILE A 37 0.95 -28.14 6.65
N LEU A 38 0.93 -26.94 6.08
CA LEU A 38 0.26 -26.72 4.78
C LEU A 38 0.97 -27.50 3.66
N GLY A 39 2.31 -27.48 3.66
CA GLY A 39 3.15 -28.21 2.71
C GLY A 39 3.02 -29.74 2.78
N THR A 40 2.86 -30.28 3.98
CA THR A 40 2.93 -31.73 4.25
C THR A 40 1.56 -32.35 4.47
N GLY A 41 0.58 -31.58 4.95
CA GLY A 41 -0.80 -32.01 5.21
C GLY A 41 -1.75 -31.82 4.03
N TYR A 42 -1.44 -30.90 3.10
CA TYR A 42 -2.26 -30.61 1.93
C TYR A 42 -1.40 -30.49 0.65
N PRO A 43 -0.83 -31.61 0.16
CA PRO A 43 0.02 -31.60 -1.04
C PRO A 43 -0.72 -31.07 -2.28
N ASP A 44 -2.05 -31.17 -2.30
CA ASP A 44 -2.90 -30.69 -3.38
C ASP A 44 -2.94 -29.17 -3.53
N LEU A 45 -2.49 -28.39 -2.54
CA LEU A 45 -2.41 -26.94 -2.63
C LEU A 45 -1.35 -26.44 -3.62
N TRP A 46 -0.38 -27.29 -3.96
CA TRP A 46 0.76 -26.92 -4.77
C TRP A 46 0.58 -27.35 -6.23
N PRO A 47 1.00 -26.53 -7.21
CA PRO A 47 1.05 -26.94 -8.60
C PRO A 47 1.87 -28.21 -8.82
N SER A 48 3.00 -28.37 -8.14
CA SER A 48 3.73 -29.65 -8.16
C SER A 48 4.64 -29.83 -6.94
N LEU A 49 5.17 -31.03 -6.75
CA LEU A 49 6.08 -31.33 -5.63
C LEU A 49 7.37 -30.48 -5.65
N THR A 50 7.81 -30.09 -6.85
CA THR A 50 8.98 -29.24 -7.10
C THR A 50 8.64 -27.76 -7.22
N CYS A 51 7.35 -27.41 -7.19
CA CYS A 51 6.86 -26.07 -7.44
C CYS A 51 5.76 -25.74 -6.43
N ARG A 52 6.21 -25.19 -5.30
CA ARG A 52 5.39 -24.93 -4.09
C ARG A 52 5.11 -23.45 -3.88
N GLU A 53 5.40 -22.62 -4.87
CA GLU A 53 5.03 -21.23 -4.84
C GLU A 53 4.80 -20.79 -6.28
N PRO A 54 3.61 -20.24 -6.60
CA PRO A 54 2.54 -19.87 -5.68
C PRO A 54 1.41 -20.95 -5.66
N LEU A 55 0.31 -20.75 -4.91
CA LEU A 55 -0.77 -21.76 -4.80
C LEU A 55 -1.34 -22.19 -6.17
N ASP A 56 -1.86 -23.41 -6.22
CA ASP A 56 -2.55 -23.93 -7.40
C ASP A 56 -3.93 -23.29 -7.55
N ILE A 57 -4.03 -22.38 -8.52
CA ILE A 57 -5.26 -21.64 -8.86
C ILE A 57 -6.29 -22.47 -9.61
N THR A 58 -5.90 -23.63 -10.13
CA THR A 58 -6.77 -24.47 -10.95
C THR A 58 -7.71 -25.33 -10.10
N LYS A 59 -7.38 -25.50 -8.82
CA LYS A 59 -8.12 -26.34 -7.88
C LYS A 59 -9.02 -25.48 -7.00
N GLU A 60 -10.32 -25.76 -7.00
CA GLU A 60 -11.26 -25.14 -6.05
C GLU A 60 -10.89 -25.44 -4.60
N PHE A 61 -10.23 -26.59 -4.36
CA PHE A 61 -9.69 -26.95 -3.05
C PHE A 61 -8.81 -25.85 -2.42
N SER A 62 -8.00 -25.15 -3.23
CA SER A 62 -7.17 -24.04 -2.74
C SER A 62 -8.03 -22.91 -2.15
N PHE A 63 -9.14 -22.58 -2.82
CA PHE A 63 -10.09 -21.58 -2.36
C PHE A 63 -10.94 -22.06 -1.18
N ASP A 64 -11.26 -23.35 -1.10
CA ASP A 64 -11.93 -23.95 0.06
C ASP A 64 -11.07 -23.87 1.32
N VAL A 65 -9.77 -24.15 1.20
CA VAL A 65 -8.81 -24.00 2.31
C VAL A 65 -8.73 -22.55 2.76
N ILE A 66 -8.59 -21.59 1.83
CA ILE A 66 -8.61 -20.15 2.14
C ILE A 66 -9.92 -19.76 2.84
N SER A 67 -11.06 -20.23 2.33
CA SER A 67 -12.37 -19.98 2.91
C SER A 67 -12.50 -20.55 4.33
N GLY A 68 -11.98 -21.75 4.57
CA GLY A 68 -11.92 -22.36 5.90
C GLY A 68 -11.11 -21.52 6.87
N ILE A 69 -9.87 -21.16 6.49
CA ILE A 69 -8.96 -20.33 7.30
C ILE A 69 -9.60 -18.99 7.64
N LEU A 70 -10.15 -18.28 6.64
CA LEU A 70 -10.77 -16.97 6.87
C LEU A 70 -12.02 -17.07 7.77
N SER A 71 -12.73 -18.20 7.75
CA SER A 71 -13.88 -18.45 8.63
C SER A 71 -13.46 -18.70 10.07
N ASP A 72 -12.41 -19.49 10.27
CA ASP A 72 -11.88 -19.78 11.61
C ASP A 72 -11.23 -18.54 12.22
N MET A 73 -10.50 -17.77 11.41
CA MET A 73 -9.95 -16.50 11.83
C MET A 73 -11.03 -15.49 12.20
N ARG A 74 -12.19 -15.50 11.54
CA ARG A 74 -13.33 -14.64 11.90
C ARG A 74 -13.87 -14.92 13.30
N LYS A 75 -13.73 -16.14 13.81
CA LYS A 75 -14.15 -16.51 15.18
C LYS A 75 -13.19 -15.97 16.25
N ILE A 76 -11.91 -15.82 15.90
CA ILE A 76 -10.85 -15.42 16.83
C ILE A 76 -10.64 -13.89 16.79
N PHE A 77 -10.70 -13.30 15.60
CA PHE A 77 -10.39 -11.90 15.37
C PHE A 77 -11.67 -11.11 15.03
N PRO A 78 -12.17 -10.26 15.95
CA PRO A 78 -13.41 -9.51 15.75
C PRO A 78 -13.24 -8.25 14.89
N PHE A 79 -12.02 -7.95 14.43
CA PHE A 79 -11.69 -6.69 13.75
C PHE A 79 -12.22 -6.64 12.32
N GLU A 80 -12.30 -5.47 11.71
CA GLU A 80 -12.90 -5.33 10.36
C GLU A 80 -11.92 -5.70 9.24
N LEU A 81 -10.63 -5.41 9.43
CA LEU A 81 -9.61 -5.53 8.38
C LEU A 81 -8.94 -6.91 8.42
N PHE A 82 -8.79 -7.51 7.24
CA PHE A 82 -7.98 -8.72 7.06
C PHE A 82 -7.03 -8.52 5.87
N HIS A 83 -5.74 -8.68 6.11
CA HIS A 83 -4.72 -8.48 5.10
C HIS A 83 -4.44 -9.79 4.37
N LEU A 84 -4.76 -9.79 3.08
CA LEU A 84 -4.70 -10.93 2.17
C LEU A 84 -3.36 -11.06 1.45
N GLY A 85 -2.47 -10.07 1.62
CA GLY A 85 -1.14 -10.05 1.00
C GLY A 85 -1.22 -9.77 -0.50
N GLY A 86 -0.57 -10.62 -1.29
CA GLY A 86 -0.51 -10.51 -2.75
C GLY A 86 0.71 -9.76 -3.28
N ASP A 87 1.75 -9.62 -2.47
CA ASP A 87 3.08 -9.14 -2.82
C ASP A 87 3.93 -10.24 -3.47
N GLU A 88 4.96 -9.82 -4.22
CA GLU A 88 6.08 -10.65 -4.71
C GLU A 88 5.73 -12.00 -5.39
N VAL A 89 4.55 -12.13 -5.98
CA VAL A 89 4.10 -13.40 -6.55
C VAL A 89 4.92 -13.79 -7.78
N ASN A 90 5.76 -14.83 -7.63
CA ASN A 90 6.47 -15.42 -8.75
C ASN A 90 5.55 -16.38 -9.54
N THR A 91 5.11 -15.96 -10.73
CA THR A 91 4.21 -16.78 -11.57
C THR A 91 4.90 -17.82 -12.45
N ASP A 92 6.23 -17.95 -12.40
CA ASP A 92 6.99 -18.88 -13.27
C ASP A 92 6.55 -20.33 -13.07
N CYS A 93 6.14 -20.67 -11.85
CA CYS A 93 5.64 -21.98 -11.47
C CYS A 93 4.40 -22.43 -12.28
N TRP A 94 3.51 -21.50 -12.58
CA TRP A 94 2.32 -21.78 -13.36
C TRP A 94 2.62 -22.03 -14.83
N ASN A 95 3.73 -21.47 -15.34
CA ASN A 95 4.15 -21.67 -16.73
C ASN A 95 4.90 -23.00 -16.93
N SER A 96 5.58 -23.48 -15.89
CA SER A 96 6.31 -24.76 -15.92
C SER A 96 5.41 -25.98 -15.63
N THR A 97 4.29 -25.79 -14.93
CA THR A 97 3.39 -26.87 -14.54
C THR A 97 2.34 -27.17 -15.62
N LEU A 98 2.28 -28.42 -16.09
CA LEU A 98 1.49 -28.81 -17.27
C LEU A 98 -0.02 -28.54 -17.14
N HIS A 99 -0.65 -28.96 -16.03
CA HIS A 99 -2.10 -28.80 -15.87
C HIS A 99 -2.48 -27.32 -15.68
N VAL A 100 -1.65 -26.54 -15.00
CA VAL A 100 -1.86 -25.08 -14.86
C VAL A 100 -1.77 -24.40 -16.22
N LYS A 101 -0.75 -24.75 -17.02
CA LYS A 101 -0.59 -24.22 -18.37
C LYS A 101 -1.78 -24.57 -19.28
N GLN A 102 -2.30 -25.80 -19.20
CA GLN A 102 -3.50 -26.21 -19.94
C GLN A 102 -4.73 -25.40 -19.50
N TRP A 103 -4.93 -25.26 -18.19
CA TRP A 103 -6.04 -24.48 -17.63
C TRP A 103 -6.02 -23.01 -18.08
N LEU A 104 -4.83 -22.41 -18.15
CA LEU A 104 -4.61 -21.05 -18.67
C LEU A 104 -4.96 -20.96 -20.16
N GLN A 105 -4.52 -21.93 -20.96
CA GLN A 105 -4.79 -21.98 -22.40
C GLN A 105 -6.28 -22.15 -22.70
N GLU A 106 -6.98 -23.02 -21.98
CA GLU A 106 -8.43 -23.23 -22.11
C GLU A 106 -9.25 -21.96 -21.82
N ARG A 107 -8.76 -21.12 -20.91
CA ARG A 107 -9.41 -19.87 -20.50
C ARG A 107 -8.89 -18.64 -21.24
N ASN A 108 -7.94 -18.83 -22.16
CA ASN A 108 -7.26 -17.76 -22.87
C ASN A 108 -6.70 -16.69 -21.91
N MET A 109 -6.11 -17.14 -20.80
CA MET A 109 -5.58 -16.30 -19.72
C MET A 109 -4.05 -16.34 -19.72
N THR A 110 -3.42 -15.20 -19.46
CA THR A 110 -1.99 -15.12 -19.13
C THR A 110 -1.76 -15.42 -17.65
N THR A 111 -0.51 -15.64 -17.23
CA THR A 111 -0.17 -15.80 -15.81
C THR A 111 -0.52 -14.56 -14.98
N LYS A 112 -0.48 -13.36 -15.58
CA LYS A 112 -0.91 -12.10 -14.93
C LYS A 112 -2.42 -12.07 -14.72
N ASP A 113 -3.19 -12.52 -15.71
CA ASP A 113 -4.64 -12.64 -15.58
C ASP A 113 -5.02 -13.68 -14.51
N ALA A 114 -4.23 -14.76 -14.41
CA ALA A 114 -4.37 -15.77 -13.37
C ALA A 114 -4.07 -15.22 -11.96
N TYR A 115 -3.04 -14.39 -11.81
CA TYR A 115 -2.76 -13.68 -10.56
C TYR A 115 -3.92 -12.74 -10.19
N GLN A 116 -4.42 -11.96 -11.13
CA GLN A 116 -5.62 -11.13 -10.93
C GLN A 116 -6.83 -11.99 -10.51
N TYR A 117 -7.09 -13.10 -11.19
CA TYR A 117 -8.18 -14.02 -10.86
C TYR A 117 -8.08 -14.52 -9.41
N PHE A 118 -6.89 -14.95 -8.99
CA PHE A 118 -6.67 -15.43 -7.63
C PHE A 118 -6.95 -14.34 -6.58
N VAL A 119 -6.39 -13.15 -6.77
CA VAL A 119 -6.57 -12.03 -5.82
C VAL A 119 -8.04 -11.65 -5.71
N LEU A 120 -8.75 -11.51 -6.84
CA LEU A 120 -10.17 -11.14 -6.83
C LEU A 120 -11.03 -12.21 -6.14
N ARG A 121 -10.75 -13.49 -6.39
CA ARG A 121 -11.48 -14.58 -5.72
C ARG A 121 -11.20 -14.62 -4.22
N GLY A 122 -9.96 -14.37 -3.80
CA GLY A 122 -9.61 -14.20 -2.39
C GLY A 122 -10.35 -13.03 -1.73
N GLN A 123 -10.45 -11.88 -2.41
CA GLN A 123 -11.21 -10.71 -1.95
C GLN A 123 -12.70 -11.03 -1.80
N GLU A 124 -13.30 -11.71 -2.77
CA GLU A 124 -14.71 -12.13 -2.71
C GLU A 124 -14.98 -13.04 -1.51
N ILE A 125 -14.10 -14.03 -1.26
CA ILE A 125 -14.20 -14.92 -0.10
C ILE A 125 -14.08 -14.12 1.20
N ALA A 126 -13.12 -13.21 1.32
CA ALA A 126 -12.96 -12.37 2.52
C ALA A 126 -14.21 -11.51 2.75
N ILE A 127 -14.70 -10.84 1.72
CA ILE A 127 -15.90 -9.99 1.77
C ILE A 127 -17.15 -10.79 2.16
N SER A 128 -17.31 -12.01 1.63
CA SER A 128 -18.43 -12.90 1.98
C SER A 128 -18.47 -13.23 3.48
N LYS A 129 -17.32 -13.18 4.15
CA LYS A 129 -17.16 -13.43 5.59
C LYS A 129 -17.14 -12.15 6.42
N SER A 130 -17.60 -11.04 5.84
CA SER A 130 -17.64 -9.72 6.47
C SER A 130 -16.28 -9.17 6.85
N TRP A 131 -15.23 -9.54 6.10
CA TRP A 131 -13.93 -8.89 6.18
C TRP A 131 -13.83 -7.77 5.16
N THR A 132 -13.13 -6.70 5.54
CA THR A 132 -12.62 -5.71 4.62
C THR A 132 -11.20 -6.14 4.20
N PRO A 133 -10.97 -6.44 2.91
CA PRO A 133 -9.67 -6.90 2.46
C PRO A 133 -8.63 -5.78 2.45
N VAL A 134 -7.41 -6.09 2.87
CA VAL A 134 -6.22 -5.27 2.68
C VAL A 134 -5.25 -6.02 1.78
N ASN A 135 -4.73 -5.38 0.74
CA ASN A 135 -3.78 -5.97 -0.18
C ASN A 135 -2.57 -5.05 -0.38
N TRP A 136 -1.42 -5.64 -0.68
CA TRP A 136 -0.24 -4.88 -1.06
C TRP A 136 -0.42 -4.15 -2.39
N GLU A 137 0.40 -3.12 -2.58
CA GLU A 137 0.28 -2.19 -3.69
C GLU A 137 0.41 -2.81 -5.09
N GLU A 138 1.07 -3.97 -5.21
CA GLU A 138 1.22 -4.73 -6.45
C GLU A 138 -0.14 -5.01 -7.08
N THR A 139 -1.15 -5.34 -6.28
CA THR A 139 -2.52 -5.57 -6.76
C THR A 139 -3.13 -4.32 -7.38
N PHE A 140 -2.89 -3.14 -6.78
CA PHE A 140 -3.34 -1.86 -7.31
C PHE A 140 -2.54 -1.47 -8.56
N ASN A 141 -1.22 -1.65 -8.54
CA ASN A 141 -0.34 -1.32 -9.65
C ASN A 141 -0.64 -2.20 -10.89
N ALA A 142 -0.98 -3.47 -10.69
CA ALA A 142 -1.28 -4.42 -11.76
C ALA A 142 -2.69 -4.25 -12.35
N PHE A 143 -3.74 -4.16 -11.53
CA PHE A 143 -5.13 -4.21 -12.01
C PHE A 143 -6.11 -3.32 -11.22
N LYS A 144 -5.72 -2.08 -10.89
CA LYS A 144 -6.58 -1.07 -10.22
C LYS A 144 -8.01 -0.93 -10.76
N SER A 145 -8.27 -1.18 -12.03
CA SER A 145 -9.62 -1.09 -12.63
C SER A 145 -10.58 -2.18 -12.17
N ASN A 146 -10.04 -3.34 -11.81
CA ASN A 146 -10.82 -4.53 -11.45
C ASN A 146 -10.81 -4.80 -9.95
N LEU A 147 -9.94 -4.12 -9.21
CA LEU A 147 -9.81 -4.26 -7.76
C LEU A 147 -11.12 -3.86 -7.05
N ASN A 148 -11.55 -4.65 -6.06
CA ASN A 148 -12.79 -4.37 -5.35
C ASN A 148 -12.70 -3.01 -4.62
N PRO A 149 -13.67 -2.07 -4.77
CA PRO A 149 -13.61 -0.75 -4.14
C PRO A 149 -13.53 -0.75 -2.61
N ARG A 150 -13.92 -1.85 -1.95
CA ARG A 150 -13.79 -2.00 -0.48
C ARG A 150 -12.36 -2.25 -0.01
N THR A 151 -11.47 -2.64 -0.94
CA THR A 151 -10.08 -2.99 -0.65
C THR A 151 -9.30 -1.79 -0.12
N VAL A 152 -8.50 -2.03 0.91
CA VAL A 152 -7.50 -1.09 1.39
C VAL A 152 -6.16 -1.44 0.74
N VAL A 153 -5.51 -0.46 0.11
CA VAL A 153 -4.20 -0.63 -0.52
C VAL A 153 -3.11 -0.38 0.52
N HIS A 154 -2.12 -1.26 0.61
CA HIS A 154 -0.98 -1.11 1.52
C HIS A 154 0.30 -0.84 0.70
N ASN A 155 0.87 0.34 0.85
CA ASN A 155 2.01 0.82 0.05
C ASN A 155 3.32 0.69 0.83
N TRP A 156 4.30 0.00 0.25
CA TRP A 156 5.58 -0.33 0.88
C TRP A 156 6.82 -0.08 0.01
N LEU A 157 6.77 -0.18 -1.32
CA LEU A 157 7.93 -0.04 -2.19
C LEU A 157 8.46 1.38 -2.29
N GLY A 158 7.55 2.36 -2.43
CA GLY A 158 7.93 3.74 -2.66
C GLY A 158 6.77 4.73 -2.55
N GLY A 159 7.08 6.02 -2.61
CA GLY A 159 6.06 7.06 -2.52
C GLY A 159 5.17 7.17 -3.78
N GLY A 160 3.92 7.55 -3.58
CA GLY A 160 3.03 7.99 -4.67
C GLY A 160 1.85 7.05 -4.98
N VAL A 161 1.87 5.80 -4.52
CA VAL A 161 0.72 4.90 -4.67
C VAL A 161 -0.45 5.32 -3.80
N CYS A 162 -0.22 5.69 -2.53
CA CYS A 162 -1.33 6.14 -1.69
C CYS A 162 -2.10 7.35 -2.25
N PRO A 163 -1.44 8.43 -2.74
CA PRO A 163 -2.15 9.51 -3.43
C PRO A 163 -2.97 9.03 -4.64
N GLN A 164 -2.45 8.10 -5.44
CA GLN A 164 -3.16 7.55 -6.60
C GLN A 164 -4.35 6.68 -6.19
N ALA A 165 -4.19 5.86 -5.15
CA ALA A 165 -5.24 5.01 -4.59
C ALA A 165 -6.38 5.85 -4.02
N VAL A 166 -6.06 6.87 -3.22
CA VAL A 166 -7.05 7.80 -2.65
C VAL A 166 -7.75 8.60 -3.75
N ALA A 167 -7.04 9.08 -4.77
CA ALA A 167 -7.65 9.75 -5.92
C ALA A 167 -8.63 8.86 -6.70
N LYS A 168 -8.47 7.54 -6.61
CA LYS A 168 -9.37 6.53 -7.20
C LYS A 168 -10.48 6.07 -6.24
N GLY A 169 -10.54 6.61 -5.01
CA GLY A 169 -11.55 6.29 -4.01
C GLY A 169 -11.21 5.12 -3.09
N PHE A 170 -9.99 4.58 -3.16
CA PHE A 170 -9.54 3.53 -2.26
C PHE A 170 -9.01 4.12 -0.95
N ARG A 171 -9.07 3.34 0.13
CA ARG A 171 -8.32 3.63 1.36
C ARG A 171 -6.88 3.15 1.18
N CYS A 172 -5.91 3.87 1.76
CA CYS A 172 -4.51 3.47 1.71
C CYS A 172 -3.86 3.44 3.10
N ILE A 173 -3.04 2.42 3.35
CA ILE A 173 -2.08 2.33 4.45
C ILE A 173 -0.70 2.56 3.83
N PHE A 174 0.11 3.41 4.47
CA PHE A 174 1.45 3.73 4.00
C PHE A 174 2.49 3.16 4.97
N SER A 175 3.45 2.41 4.43
CA SER A 175 4.51 1.69 5.15
C SER A 175 5.78 1.61 4.28
N ASN A 176 6.24 2.75 3.75
CA ASN A 176 7.32 2.79 2.77
C ASN A 176 8.66 2.26 3.34
N GLN A 177 9.25 1.28 2.65
CA GLN A 177 10.51 0.60 2.99
C GLN A 177 11.72 1.52 3.06
N GLY A 178 11.71 2.64 2.35
CA GLY A 178 12.82 3.60 2.39
C GLY A 178 12.90 4.36 3.72
N VAL A 179 11.87 4.29 4.57
CA VAL A 179 11.77 5.12 5.78
C VAL A 179 11.15 4.41 6.99
N TRP A 180 10.23 3.46 6.80
CA TRP A 180 9.43 2.85 7.87
C TRP A 180 9.61 1.33 8.00
N TYR A 181 10.54 0.74 7.25
CA TYR A 181 10.99 -0.64 7.48
C TYR A 181 12.03 -0.64 8.60
N LEU A 182 11.64 -1.14 9.76
CA LEU A 182 12.48 -1.12 10.97
C LEU A 182 13.58 -2.20 10.96
N ASP A 183 13.51 -3.13 10.02
CA ASP A 183 14.54 -4.13 9.72
C ASP A 183 15.70 -3.55 8.90
N HIS A 184 15.50 -2.40 8.23
CA HIS A 184 16.57 -1.63 7.61
C HIS A 184 17.33 -0.82 8.67
N LEU A 185 18.33 -1.45 9.29
CA LEU A 185 19.12 -0.87 10.39
C LEU A 185 19.95 0.35 9.98
N ASP A 186 20.08 0.62 8.69
CA ASP A 186 20.75 1.78 8.10
C ASP A 186 19.87 3.04 8.05
N VAL A 187 18.57 2.92 8.32
CA VAL A 187 17.64 4.05 8.36
C VAL A 187 17.70 4.72 9.74
N PRO A 188 18.17 5.97 9.85
CA PRO A 188 18.25 6.67 11.14
C PRO A 188 16.86 7.08 11.63
N TRP A 189 16.68 7.15 12.95
CA TRP A 189 15.37 7.47 13.56
C TRP A 189 14.83 8.84 13.12
N GLU A 190 15.70 9.78 12.75
CA GLU A 190 15.32 11.08 12.20
C GLU A 190 14.57 10.94 10.87
N ASP A 191 14.93 9.97 10.03
CA ASP A 191 14.28 9.75 8.74
C ASP A 191 12.94 9.02 8.90
N VAL A 192 12.84 8.10 9.86
CA VAL A 192 11.57 7.51 10.31
C VAL A 192 10.62 8.60 10.82
N TYR A 193 11.13 9.55 11.62
CA TYR A 193 10.35 10.64 12.22
C TYR A 193 9.94 11.72 11.21
N LYS A 194 10.78 12.02 10.22
CA LYS A 194 10.49 13.01 9.16
C LYS A 194 9.62 12.45 8.03
N ALA A 195 9.54 11.14 7.90
CA ALA A 195 8.62 10.51 6.97
C ALA A 195 7.19 10.73 7.46
N ASP A 196 6.54 11.78 6.96
CA ASP A 196 5.13 12.06 7.27
C ASP A 196 4.25 11.89 6.02
N THR A 197 3.23 11.04 6.15
CA THR A 197 2.18 10.85 5.14
C THR A 197 1.27 12.08 5.00
N SER A 198 1.27 12.96 5.99
CA SER A 198 0.53 14.22 6.02
C SER A 198 1.13 15.30 5.09
N ASP A 199 2.36 15.09 4.60
CA ASP A 199 3.10 16.06 3.79
C ASP A 199 2.77 16.04 2.30
N VAL A 200 1.77 15.26 1.87
CA VAL A 200 1.27 15.34 0.49
C VAL A 200 0.79 16.75 0.17
N GLN A 201 0.05 17.37 1.10
CA GLN A 201 -0.39 18.76 0.96
C GLN A 201 0.79 19.74 1.02
N GLN A 202 1.80 19.46 1.85
CA GLN A 202 3.03 20.27 1.92
C GLN A 202 3.89 20.14 0.65
N THR A 203 3.80 19.01 -0.04
CA THR A 203 4.44 18.75 -1.33
C THR A 203 3.69 19.47 -2.45
N ILE A 204 2.35 19.49 -2.43
CA ILE A 204 1.50 20.12 -3.45
C ILE A 204 1.50 21.64 -3.29
N TRP A 205 1.34 22.14 -2.07
CA TRP A 205 1.25 23.56 -1.74
C TRP A 205 2.53 24.03 -1.05
N PRO A 206 3.12 25.16 -1.48
CA PRO A 206 2.53 26.22 -2.31
C PRO A 206 2.84 26.09 -3.81
N ARG A 207 3.49 25.02 -4.28
CA ARG A 207 3.93 24.88 -5.68
C ARG A 207 2.79 24.92 -6.70
N ALA A 208 1.66 24.28 -6.37
CA ALA A 208 0.45 24.33 -7.18
C ALA A 208 -0.15 25.76 -7.23
N ALA A 209 0.04 26.59 -6.21
CA ALA A 209 -0.42 27.98 -6.20
C ALA A 209 0.38 28.84 -7.20
N ALA A 210 1.70 28.61 -7.30
CA ALA A 210 2.53 29.30 -8.30
C ALA A 210 2.14 28.92 -9.74
N ALA A 211 1.84 27.63 -9.98
CA ALA A 211 1.34 27.17 -11.27
C ALA A 211 -0.05 27.76 -11.59
N ALA A 212 -0.96 27.77 -10.60
CA ALA A 212 -2.29 28.36 -10.75
C ALA A 212 -2.22 29.86 -11.06
N GLU A 213 -1.36 30.62 -10.38
CA GLU A 213 -1.17 32.04 -10.63
C GLU A 213 -0.68 32.31 -12.06
N ARG A 214 0.23 31.47 -12.59
CA ARG A 214 0.72 31.55 -13.97
C ARG A 214 -0.36 31.26 -15.00
N LEU A 215 -1.29 30.35 -14.69
CA LEU A 215 -2.37 29.94 -15.59
C LEU A 215 -3.58 30.89 -15.55
N TRP A 216 -3.78 31.59 -14.43
CA TRP A 216 -4.95 32.44 -14.20
C TRP A 216 -4.69 33.94 -14.44
N SER A 217 -3.47 34.41 -14.15
CA SER A 217 -3.16 35.84 -14.21
C SER A 217 -2.84 36.30 -15.63
N GLN A 218 -3.18 37.55 -15.95
CA GLN A 218 -2.76 38.19 -17.21
C GLN A 218 -1.24 38.18 -17.33
N ARG A 219 -0.73 38.03 -18.57
CA ARG A 219 0.71 37.90 -18.85
C ARG A 219 1.51 39.04 -18.20
N ASP A 220 1.01 40.27 -18.24
CA ASP A 220 1.70 41.47 -17.72
C ASP A 220 1.86 41.47 -16.18
N ALA A 221 0.93 40.81 -15.47
CA ALA A 221 0.96 40.64 -14.01
C ALA A 221 2.02 39.62 -13.53
N THR A 222 2.61 38.85 -14.46
CA THR A 222 3.61 37.81 -14.19
C THR A 222 4.92 38.03 -14.96
N SER A 223 5.05 39.16 -15.67
CA SER A 223 6.15 39.48 -16.60
C SER A 223 6.92 40.77 -16.26
N THR A 224 6.47 41.53 -15.25
CA THR A 224 7.11 42.77 -14.84
C THR A 224 8.22 42.49 -13.79
N GLY A 225 9.35 43.19 -13.90
CA GLY A 225 10.64 42.85 -13.30
C GLY A 225 10.68 42.55 -11.79
N ASN A 226 11.72 41.81 -11.39
CA ASN A 226 11.96 41.22 -10.07
C ASN A 226 10.81 40.34 -9.54
N VAL A 227 10.62 39.20 -10.21
CA VAL A 227 9.75 38.08 -9.78
C VAL A 227 9.93 37.76 -8.28
N SER A 228 11.18 37.78 -7.78
CA SER A 228 11.48 37.48 -6.38
C SER A 228 10.93 38.48 -5.37
N HIS A 229 10.68 39.76 -5.72
CA HIS A 229 10.29 40.75 -4.72
C HIS A 229 8.76 40.85 -4.54
N ASN A 230 7.99 40.74 -5.63
CA ASN A 230 6.53 40.90 -5.55
C ASN A 230 5.78 39.57 -5.46
N VAL A 231 6.29 38.49 -6.07
CA VAL A 231 5.60 37.18 -6.09
C VAL A 231 5.86 36.41 -4.80
N LEU A 232 7.08 36.50 -4.26
CA LEU A 232 7.48 35.81 -3.03
C LEU A 232 6.58 36.20 -1.84
N HIS A 233 6.44 37.50 -1.57
CA HIS A 233 5.60 37.97 -0.46
C HIS A 233 4.12 37.57 -0.60
N ARG A 234 3.58 37.51 -1.82
CA ARG A 234 2.19 37.06 -2.05
C ARG A 234 2.04 35.57 -1.84
N LEU A 235 3.00 34.76 -2.30
CA LEU A 235 2.99 33.31 -2.11
C LEU A 235 3.16 32.94 -0.63
N GLU A 236 4.03 33.65 0.10
CA GLU A 236 4.20 33.45 1.54
C GLU A 236 2.93 33.82 2.31
N TYR A 237 2.28 34.93 1.96
CA TYR A 237 0.99 35.31 2.53
C TYR A 237 -0.11 34.27 2.21
N PHE A 238 -0.19 33.81 0.97
CA PHE A 238 -1.16 32.80 0.54
C PHE A 238 -0.94 31.47 1.26
N ARG A 239 0.32 31.08 1.47
CA ARG A 239 0.69 29.93 2.27
C ARG A 239 0.20 30.06 3.72
N CYS A 240 0.39 31.20 4.38
CA CYS A 240 -0.15 31.43 5.72
C CYS A 240 -1.69 31.34 5.75
N LEU A 241 -2.38 31.74 4.68
CA LEU A 241 -3.83 31.57 4.55
C LEU A 241 -4.25 30.10 4.41
N LEU A 242 -3.49 29.29 3.66
CA LEU A 242 -3.71 27.85 3.56
C LEU A 242 -3.58 27.19 4.94
N ASN A 243 -2.52 27.50 5.68
CA ASN A 243 -2.29 26.97 7.02
C ASN A 243 -3.42 27.37 7.99
N ARG A 244 -3.91 28.63 7.94
CA ARG A 244 -5.06 29.08 8.74
C ARG A 244 -6.39 28.38 8.40
N ARG A 245 -6.52 27.86 7.18
CA ARG A 245 -7.70 27.14 6.69
C ARG A 245 -7.57 25.63 6.86
N GLY A 246 -6.55 25.15 7.57
CA GLY A 246 -6.31 23.73 7.81
C GLY A 246 -5.71 22.98 6.62
N VAL A 247 -5.13 23.69 5.64
CA VAL A 247 -4.38 23.09 4.53
C VAL A 247 -2.88 23.25 4.81
N PRO A 248 -2.18 22.17 5.23
CA PRO A 248 -0.77 22.27 5.57
C PRO A 248 0.08 22.47 4.31
N ALA A 249 0.80 23.59 4.25
CA ALA A 249 1.65 23.99 3.11
C ALA A 249 3.12 24.21 3.55
N ALA A 250 4.08 23.68 2.77
CA ALA A 250 5.51 23.83 3.07
C ALA A 250 5.99 25.30 2.94
N PRO A 251 7.11 25.68 3.58
CA PRO A 251 7.72 26.99 3.37
C PRO A 251 8.01 27.26 1.89
N VAL A 252 7.73 28.47 1.43
CA VAL A 252 7.98 28.88 0.04
C VAL A 252 9.47 28.81 -0.31
N SER A 253 10.35 29.05 0.68
CA SER A 253 11.81 28.98 0.57
C SER A 253 12.37 27.57 0.70
N ASN A 254 11.55 26.56 1.00
CA ASN A 254 11.99 25.18 1.12
C ASN A 254 12.20 24.56 -0.26
N PHE A 255 13.46 24.45 -0.69
CA PHE A 255 13.83 23.95 -2.01
C PHE A 255 13.23 22.57 -2.34
N TYR A 256 13.07 21.70 -1.34
CA TYR A 256 12.54 20.35 -1.52
C TYR A 256 11.06 20.20 -1.15
N ALA A 257 10.45 21.21 -0.50
CA ALA A 257 9.06 21.19 0.01
C ALA A 257 8.69 19.93 0.82
N ARG A 258 9.69 19.31 1.46
CA ARG A 258 9.61 18.02 2.18
C ARG A 258 10.50 17.99 3.43
N ARG A 259 10.96 19.15 3.87
CA ARG A 259 11.80 19.27 5.07
C ARG A 259 11.02 20.04 6.12
N PRO A 260 10.84 19.49 7.34
CA PRO A 260 10.22 20.26 8.40
C PRO A 260 11.10 21.48 8.71
N PRO A 261 10.51 22.58 9.20
CA PRO A 261 11.28 23.72 9.64
C PRO A 261 12.19 23.37 10.82
N ILE A 262 13.32 24.06 10.91
CA ILE A 262 14.43 23.74 11.82
C ILE A 262 14.09 24.13 13.29
N GLY A 263 13.00 24.85 13.52
CA GLY A 263 12.51 25.24 14.84
C GLY A 263 11.21 26.04 14.79
N PRO A 264 10.67 26.45 15.96
CA PRO A 264 9.50 27.34 16.02
C PRO A 264 9.85 28.74 15.49
N GLY A 265 8.92 29.33 14.73
CA GLY A 265 9.12 30.59 13.99
C GLY A 265 7.81 31.15 13.41
N SER A 266 7.90 32.19 12.58
CA SER A 266 6.71 32.76 11.95
C SER A 266 6.15 31.84 10.85
N CYS A 267 4.89 32.03 10.42
CA CYS A 267 4.33 31.26 9.29
C CYS A 267 5.03 31.52 7.94
N TYR A 268 5.96 32.47 7.89
CA TYR A 268 6.83 32.74 6.75
C TYR A 268 8.08 31.85 6.76
N GLU A 269 8.54 31.43 7.93
CA GLU A 269 9.78 30.65 8.14
C GLU A 269 9.52 29.16 8.44
N GLN A 270 8.44 28.87 9.18
CA GLN A 270 7.94 27.51 9.49
C GLN A 270 6.98 27.04 8.46
#